data_AF-A0A1G7P858-F1
#
_entry.id   AF-A0A1G7P858-F1
#
_cell.length_a   1.000
_cell.length_b   1.000
_cell.length_c   1.000
_cell.angle_alpha   90.00
_cell.angle_beta   90.00
_cell.angle_gamma   90.00
#
_symmetry.space_group_name_H-M   'P 1'
#
loop_
_entity.id
_entity.type
_entity.pdbx_description
1 polymer ?
#
loop_
_entity_poly.entity_id
_entity_poly.type
_entity_poly.pdbx_seq_one_letter_code
_entity_poly.pdbx_strand_id
1 'polypeptide(L)' 'MSEERGAYVPQDTDGFEGLDEDNLKKDPLEGAMDPPEDWSESTKYGMTEYEQAHPRPLDDRLAEERGDDAETGA' A
#
# COMPACT_ATOMS: atom_id res chain seq x y z
N MET A 1 51.49 -21.73 -1.08
CA MET A 1 50.07 -22.04 -1.33
C MET A 1 49.39 -20.70 -1.49
N SER A 2 49.11 -20.32 -2.74
CA SER A 2 48.53 -19.03 -3.10
C SER A 2 47.01 -19.19 -3.19
N GLU A 3 46.29 -18.84 -2.14
CA GLU A 3 44.85 -18.62 -2.24
C GLU A 3 44.62 -17.24 -2.84
N GLU A 4 44.44 -17.27 -4.16
CA GLU A 4 43.52 -16.46 -4.93
C GLU A 4 42.63 -15.53 -4.08
N ARG A 5 43.07 -14.27 -3.97
CA ARG A 5 42.19 -13.18 -3.54
C ARG A 5 41.12 -13.03 -4.61
N GLY A 6 39.91 -13.49 -4.30
CA GLY A 6 38.74 -13.43 -5.17
C GLY A 6 38.71 -12.11 -5.94
N ALA A 7 38.61 -12.23 -7.26
CA ALA A 7 38.61 -11.11 -8.18
C ALA A 7 37.60 -10.05 -7.70
N TYR A 8 38.10 -8.86 -7.40
CA TYR A 8 37.25 -7.68 -7.29
C TYR A 8 36.59 -7.50 -8.65
N VAL A 9 35.35 -7.94 -8.77
CA VAL A 9 34.52 -7.59 -9.92
C VAL A 9 34.15 -6.13 -9.68
N PRO A 10 34.65 -5.16 -10.46
CA PRO A 10 34.09 -3.82 -10.42
C PRO A 10 32.62 -3.98 -10.80
N GLN A 11 31.75 -3.83 -9.81
CA GLN A 11 30.34 -3.61 -10.10
C GLN A 11 30.33 -2.22 -10.71
N ASP A 12 29.90 -2.10 -11.98
CA ASP A 12 29.60 -0.80 -12.58
C ASP A 12 28.40 -0.20 -11.84
N THR A 13 28.62 0.26 -10.61
CA THR A 13 27.60 0.87 -9.74
C THR A 13 27.09 2.16 -10.33
N ASP A 14 27.91 2.85 -11.15
CA ASP A 14 27.52 4.06 -11.86
C ASP A 14 26.31 3.85 -12.80
N GLY A 15 26.17 2.65 -13.36
CA GLY A 15 25.02 2.29 -14.20
C GLY A 15 23.76 1.97 -13.40
N PHE A 16 23.91 1.49 -12.15
CA PHE A 16 22.80 1.13 -11.28
C PHE A 16 22.28 2.33 -10.47
N GLU A 17 23.16 3.18 -9.95
CA GLU A 17 22.79 4.43 -9.25
C GLU A 17 22.06 5.41 -10.19
N GLY A 18 22.40 5.38 -11.49
CA GLY A 18 21.65 6.14 -12.50
C GLY A 18 20.20 5.69 -12.70
N LEU A 19 19.84 4.49 -12.21
CA LEU A 19 18.47 3.98 -12.16
C LEU A 19 17.77 4.32 -10.85
N ASP A 20 18.41 5.07 -9.95
CA ASP A 20 17.80 5.53 -8.73
C ASP A 20 16.67 6.54 -9.02
N GLU A 21 15.71 6.57 -8.12
CA GLU A 21 14.44 7.26 -8.30
C GLU A 21 14.59 8.79 -8.44
N ASP A 22 15.55 9.37 -7.72
CA ASP A 22 15.91 10.79 -7.80
C ASP A 22 16.43 11.17 -9.20
N ASN A 23 17.17 10.26 -9.84
CA ASN A 23 17.67 10.42 -11.20
C ASN A 23 16.59 10.20 -12.26
N LEU A 24 15.67 9.26 -12.05
CA LEU A 24 14.56 8.97 -12.96
C LEU A 24 13.45 10.03 -12.93
N LYS A 25 13.49 10.98 -11.98
CA LYS A 25 12.49 12.04 -11.79
C LYS A 25 11.06 11.51 -11.74
N LYS A 26 10.90 10.26 -11.33
CA LYS A 26 9.61 9.68 -11.02
C LYS A 26 9.31 10.05 -9.59
N ASP A 27 8.13 10.61 -9.36
CA ASP A 27 7.64 10.76 -8.01
C ASP A 27 7.04 9.41 -7.57
N PRO A 28 7.60 8.72 -6.57
CA PRO A 28 7.03 7.47 -6.05
C PRO A 28 5.58 7.62 -5.62
N LEU A 29 5.18 8.84 -5.23
CA LEU A 29 3.82 9.14 -4.82
C LEU A 29 2.88 9.22 -6.01
N GLU A 30 3.33 9.60 -7.22
CA GLU A 30 2.45 9.80 -8.38
C GLU A 30 1.62 8.54 -8.72
N GLY A 31 2.22 7.35 -8.64
CA GLY A 31 1.52 6.07 -8.83
C GLY A 31 0.81 5.53 -7.59
N ALA A 32 1.08 6.10 -6.41
CA ALA A 32 0.47 5.75 -5.14
C ALA A 32 -0.63 6.73 -4.69
N MET A 33 -0.81 7.85 -5.42
CA MET A 33 -1.84 8.85 -5.16
C MET A 33 -3.24 8.29 -5.43
N ASP A 34 -3.36 7.48 -6.50
CA ASP A 34 -4.61 6.83 -6.84
C ASP A 34 -4.65 5.43 -6.23
N PRO A 35 -5.62 5.16 -5.33
CA PRO A 35 -5.88 3.81 -4.89
C PRO A 35 -6.25 2.91 -6.08
N PRO A 36 -5.95 1.60 -6.03
CA PRO A 36 -6.47 0.65 -7.01
C PRO A 36 -7.99 0.78 -7.17
N GLU A 37 -8.52 0.42 -8.35
CA GLU A 37 -9.95 0.55 -8.67
C GLU A 37 -10.87 -0.16 -7.66
N ASP A 38 -10.37 -1.19 -6.98
CA ASP A 38 -11.08 -1.97 -5.95
C ASP A 38 -10.73 -1.58 -4.51
N TRP A 39 -10.00 -0.49 -4.30
CA TRP A 39 -9.64 -0.04 -2.96
C TRP A 39 -10.82 0.69 -2.31
N SER A 40 -11.15 0.26 -1.08
CA SER A 40 -12.06 0.96 -0.21
C SER A 40 -11.32 1.43 1.03
N GLU A 41 -11.52 2.70 1.41
CA GLU A 41 -10.97 3.21 2.67
C GLU A 41 -11.43 2.38 3.89
N SER A 42 -12.61 1.76 3.79
CA SER A 42 -13.14 0.88 4.84
C SER A 42 -12.24 -0.32 5.17
N THR A 43 -11.35 -0.74 4.25
CA THR A 43 -10.40 -1.84 4.46
C THR A 43 -8.96 -1.38 4.70
N LYS A 44 -8.74 -0.09 4.96
CA LYS A 44 -7.41 0.52 5.12
C LYS A 44 -6.52 -0.17 6.17
N TYR A 45 -7.13 -0.62 7.28
CA TYR A 45 -6.40 -1.30 8.37
C TYR A 45 -6.30 -2.81 8.18
N GLY A 46 -6.81 -3.36 7.08
CA GLY A 46 -6.92 -4.78 6.82
C GLY A 46 -8.16 -5.41 7.48
N MET A 47 -8.59 -6.54 6.93
CA MET A 47 -9.65 -7.41 7.47
C MET A 47 -9.03 -8.77 7.77
N THR A 48 -9.45 -9.41 8.86
CA THR A 48 -9.00 -10.78 9.14
C THR A 48 -9.53 -11.75 8.07
N GLU A 49 -8.83 -12.87 7.85
CA GLU A 49 -9.29 -13.89 6.89
C GLU A 49 -10.71 -14.41 7.25
N TYR A 50 -11.00 -14.49 8.54
CA TYR A 50 -12.31 -14.91 9.03
C TYR A 50 -13.41 -13.92 8.61
N GLU A 51 -13.20 -12.62 8.77
CA GLU A 51 -14.17 -11.58 8.39
C GLU A 51 -14.37 -11.52 6.88
N GLN A 52 -13.33 -11.77 6.08
CA GLN A 52 -13.47 -11.87 4.63
C GLN A 52 -14.29 -13.09 4.19
N ALA A 53 -14.10 -14.23 4.85
CA ALA A 53 -14.83 -15.45 4.57
C ALA A 53 -16.28 -15.43 5.08
N HIS A 54 -16.58 -14.58 6.07
CA HIS A 54 -17.88 -14.48 6.72
C HIS A 54 -18.42 -13.04 6.66
N PRO A 55 -18.77 -12.55 5.45
CA PRO A 55 -19.33 -11.21 5.32
C PRO A 55 -20.66 -11.10 6.08
N ARG A 56 -20.82 -10.00 6.83
CA ARG A 56 -22.09 -9.70 7.50
C ARG A 56 -23.14 -9.22 6.49
N PRO A 57 -24.43 -9.54 6.68
CA PRO A 57 -25.52 -8.96 5.90
C PRO A 57 -25.47 -7.43 5.89
N LEU A 58 -25.87 -6.82 4.76
CA LEU A 58 -25.90 -5.36 4.63
C LEU A 58 -26.86 -4.72 5.65
N ASP A 59 -28.00 -5.35 5.92
CA ASP A 59 -29.01 -4.85 6.86
C ASP A 59 -28.46 -4.70 8.29
N ASP A 60 -27.67 -5.67 8.76
CA ASP A 60 -27.05 -5.63 10.09
C ASP A 60 -26.08 -4.45 10.20
N ARG A 61 -25.32 -4.18 9.12
CA ARG A 61 -24.39 -3.05 9.07
C ARG A 61 -25.14 -1.71 9.05
N LEU A 62 -26.22 -1.63 8.28
CA LEU A 62 -27.02 -0.41 8.17
C LEU A 62 -27.72 -0.05 9.48
N ALA A 63 -28.10 -1.06 10.28
CA ALA A 63 -28.70 -0.85 11.59
C ALA A 63 -27.73 -0.26 12.64
N GLU A 64 -26.42 -0.40 12.44
CA GLU A 64 -25.38 0.20 13.30
C GLU A 64 -25.14 1.68 12.99
N GLU A 65 -25.45 2.14 11.77
CA GLU A 65 -25.25 3.52 11.36
C GLU A 65 -26.24 4.46 12.05
N ARG A 66 -25.71 5.54 12.64
CA ARG A 66 -26.53 6.64 13.19
C ARG A 66 -26.57 7.76 12.16
N GLY A 67 -27.75 8.05 11.62
CA GLY A 67 -27.94 9.20 10.75
C GLY A 67 -27.69 10.52 11.48
N ASP A 68 -27.09 11.49 10.78
CA ASP A 68 -26.78 12.82 11.31
C ASP A 68 -28.05 13.60 11.73
N ASP A 69 -29.23 13.21 11.23
CA ASP A 69 -30.53 13.78 11.59
C ASP A 69 -30.90 13.59 13.08
N ALA A 70 -30.17 12.75 13.81
CA ALA A 70 -30.39 12.52 15.24
C ALA A 70 -29.74 13.58 16.16
N GLU A 71 -29.00 14.56 15.60
CA GLU A 71 -28.34 15.65 16.33
C GLU A 71 -28.68 17.05 15.77
N THR A 72 -29.92 17.29 15.35
CA THR A 72 -30.46 18.66 15.34
C THR A 72 -31.61 18.75 16.33
N GLY A 73 -31.25 18.72 17.61
CA GLY A 73 -32.10 19.15 18.70
C GLY A 73 -32.03 20.67 18.85
N ALA A 74 -33.21 21.29 18.89
CA ALA A 74 -33.47 22.70 19.17
C ALA A 74 -32.77 23.27 20.42
#